data_AF-A0A9D7FB17-F1
#
_entry.id   AF-A0A9D7FB17-F1
#
_cell.length_a   1.000
_cell.length_b   1.000
_cell.length_c   1.000
_cell.angle_alpha   90.00
_cell.angle_beta   90.00
_cell.angle_gamma   90.00
#
_symmetry.space_group_name_H-M   'P 1'
#
loop_
_entity.id
_entity.type
_entity.pdbx_description
1 polymer ?
#
loop_
_entity_poly.entity_id
_entity_poly.type
_entity_poly.pdbx_seq_one_letter_code
_entity_poly.pdbx_strand_id
1 'polypeptide(L)'
;MIFRDIMDLFKAAAVNWVHDYAQSMGAALAFYTMFSIAPLLLIVISIAGLFFGEQAARGEIYAQLQAMLGTPGALAVRGLLESAGKPAESVMATLFGLIFLFIGATSVFAELQDALNRIWRVPQKIRISGLWSLLRARLLSFGMILGIGFLLTVSLAFSAALAALSKWLDPHATGWATVENASEVTLGVLLATAVFAMIYKSMPRVRIHWKDVWVGAIVTSLLFITGKALIGAYIGRSGISSHFGVSASLIIVLLWVYYSAQIFLFGAEFTWVYSHKFGSRKGQALPGAAGELPAKD
;
A
#
# COMPACT_ATOMS: atom_id res chain seq x y z
N MET A 1 -4.64 -24.76 14.34
CA MET A 1 -5.80 -24.17 13.65
C MET A 1 -6.16 -25.13 12.53
N ILE A 2 -7.39 -25.63 12.50
CA ILE A 2 -7.82 -26.65 11.53
C ILE A 2 -8.03 -25.95 10.18
N PHE A 3 -7.82 -26.64 9.05
CA PHE A 3 -8.03 -26.09 7.70
C PHE A 3 -9.40 -25.41 7.54
N ARG A 4 -10.44 -25.98 8.17
CA ARG A 4 -11.80 -25.43 8.22
C ARG A 4 -11.85 -24.05 8.89
N ASP A 5 -11.12 -23.84 9.98
CA ASP A 5 -11.07 -22.54 10.66
C ASP A 5 -10.49 -21.45 9.76
N ILE A 6 -9.45 -21.78 8.97
CA ILE A 6 -8.83 -20.86 8.03
C ILE A 6 -9.83 -20.51 6.93
N MET A 7 -10.48 -21.51 6.34
CA MET A 7 -11.52 -21.32 5.34
C MET A 7 -12.65 -20.41 5.87
N ASP A 8 -13.06 -20.61 7.11
CA ASP A 8 -14.11 -19.82 7.76
C ASP A 8 -13.66 -18.39 8.09
N LEU A 9 -12.36 -18.12 8.22
CA LEU A 9 -11.83 -16.76 8.27
C LEU A 9 -11.91 -16.08 6.91
N PHE A 10 -11.45 -16.73 5.83
CA PHE A 10 -11.51 -16.16 4.48
C PHE A 10 -12.95 -15.89 4.04
N LYS A 11 -13.88 -16.81 4.30
CA LYS A 11 -15.30 -16.62 4.02
C LYS A 11 -15.87 -15.44 4.80
N ALA A 12 -15.60 -15.37 6.11
CA ALA A 12 -16.07 -14.26 6.93
C ALA A 12 -15.46 -12.92 6.48
N ALA A 13 -14.17 -12.88 6.13
CA ALA A 13 -13.50 -11.70 5.60
C ALA A 13 -14.15 -11.25 4.27
N ALA A 14 -14.48 -12.18 3.37
CA ALA A 14 -15.16 -11.87 2.12
C ALA A 14 -16.56 -11.29 2.34
N VAL A 15 -17.33 -11.86 3.27
CA VAL A 15 -18.67 -11.33 3.62
C VAL A 15 -18.56 -9.91 4.19
N ASN A 16 -17.64 -9.66 5.12
CA ASN A 16 -17.46 -8.31 5.67
C ASN A 16 -16.93 -7.33 4.62
N TRP A 17 -16.01 -7.77 3.74
CA TRP A 17 -15.49 -6.95 2.63
C TRP A 17 -16.60 -6.46 1.69
N VAL A 18 -17.58 -7.31 1.37
CA VAL A 18 -18.77 -6.88 0.61
C VAL A 18 -19.65 -5.95 1.44
N HIS A 19 -19.96 -6.35 2.69
CA HIS A 19 -20.86 -5.60 3.58
C HIS A 19 -20.36 -4.19 3.91
N ASP A 20 -19.06 -4.03 4.10
CA ASP A 20 -18.42 -2.77 4.43
C ASP A 20 -18.08 -1.94 3.17
N TYR A 21 -18.57 -2.36 2.00
CA TYR A 21 -18.39 -1.70 0.69
C TYR A 21 -16.92 -1.49 0.32
N ALA A 22 -16.06 -2.46 0.65
CA ALA A 22 -14.62 -2.36 0.41
C ALA A 22 -14.27 -2.25 -1.09
N GLN A 23 -15.13 -2.77 -1.98
CA GLN A 23 -15.02 -2.55 -3.43
C GLN A 23 -15.02 -1.05 -3.77
N SER A 24 -16.02 -0.32 -3.29
CA SER A 24 -16.15 1.12 -3.49
C SER A 24 -15.02 1.89 -2.81
N MET A 25 -14.61 1.48 -1.62
CA MET A 25 -13.46 2.08 -0.93
C MET A 25 -12.15 1.89 -1.71
N GLY A 26 -11.93 0.72 -2.30
CA GLY A 26 -10.77 0.49 -3.14
C GLY A 26 -10.81 1.28 -4.46
N ALA A 27 -12.01 1.53 -5.01
CA ALA A 27 -12.17 2.43 -6.16
C ALA A 27 -11.81 3.88 -5.78
N ALA A 28 -12.28 4.36 -4.63
CA ALA A 28 -11.92 5.67 -4.09
C ALA A 28 -10.41 5.78 -3.83
N LEU A 29 -9.80 4.76 -3.22
CA LEU A 29 -8.36 4.68 -3.01
C LEU A 29 -7.58 4.76 -4.33
N ALA A 30 -8.02 4.03 -5.36
CA ALA A 30 -7.38 4.08 -6.68
C ALA A 30 -7.48 5.48 -7.30
N PHE A 31 -8.66 6.09 -7.26
CA PHE A 31 -8.88 7.44 -7.75
C PHE A 31 -7.99 8.45 -7.03
N TYR A 32 -8.00 8.51 -5.69
CA TYR A 32 -7.17 9.43 -4.94
C TYR A 32 -5.67 9.15 -5.11
N THR A 33 -5.27 7.89 -5.22
CA THR A 33 -3.87 7.52 -5.50
C THR A 33 -3.40 8.10 -6.84
N MET A 34 -4.24 8.05 -7.88
CA MET A 34 -3.88 8.63 -9.19
C MET A 34 -3.54 10.12 -9.12
N PHE A 35 -4.27 10.90 -8.31
CA PHE A 35 -3.97 12.32 -8.08
C PHE A 35 -2.82 12.54 -7.09
N SER A 36 -2.49 11.54 -6.28
CA SER A 36 -1.48 11.64 -5.21
C SER A 36 -0.12 11.07 -5.61
N ILE A 37 -0.05 10.22 -6.63
CA ILE A 37 1.15 9.42 -6.93
C ILE A 37 2.36 10.31 -7.25
N ALA A 38 2.20 11.31 -8.11
CA ALA A 38 3.27 12.24 -8.43
C ALA A 38 3.70 13.07 -7.22
N PRO A 39 2.78 13.72 -6.48
CA PRO A 39 3.13 14.42 -5.24
C PRO A 39 3.89 13.58 -4.21
N LEU A 40 3.41 12.36 -3.95
CA LEU A 40 4.00 11.50 -2.94
C LEU A 40 5.38 11.01 -3.36
N LEU A 41 5.54 10.59 -4.61
CA LEU A 41 6.82 10.13 -5.11
C LEU A 41 7.83 11.26 -5.18
N LEU A 42 7.44 12.50 -5.51
CA LEU A 42 8.36 13.65 -5.43
C LEU A 42 8.86 13.87 -4.00
N ILE A 43 7.99 13.76 -2.99
CA ILE A 43 8.40 13.85 -1.58
C ILE A 43 9.37 12.71 -1.22
N VAL A 44 9.04 11.47 -1.60
CA VAL A 44 9.90 10.29 -1.35
C VAL A 44 11.26 10.45 -2.03
N ILE A 45 11.30 10.85 -3.30
CA ILE A 45 12.52 11.11 -4.08
C ILE A 45 13.34 12.22 -3.44
N SER A 46 12.70 13.31 -2.98
CA SER A 46 13.38 14.44 -2.38
C SER A 46 14.05 14.03 -1.08
N ILE A 47 13.33 13.31 -0.20
CA ILE A 47 13.87 12.83 1.07
C ILE A 47 14.99 11.81 0.85
N ALA A 48 14.77 10.80 -0.01
CA ALA A 48 15.78 9.80 -0.31
C ALA A 48 17.00 10.42 -1.02
N GLY A 49 16.79 11.41 -1.87
CA GLY A 49 17.83 12.15 -2.58
C GLY A 49 18.77 12.92 -1.65
N LEU A 50 18.30 13.34 -0.46
CA LEU A 50 19.17 13.96 0.55
C LEU A 50 20.22 12.99 1.11
N PHE A 51 19.93 11.69 1.14
CA PHE A 51 20.83 10.67 1.71
C PHE A 51 21.65 9.94 0.64
N PHE A 52 21.06 9.67 -0.53
CA PHE A 52 21.62 8.77 -1.55
C PHE A 52 21.87 9.44 -2.91
N GLY A 53 21.48 10.70 -3.07
CA GLY A 53 21.46 11.40 -4.35
C GLY A 53 20.16 11.16 -5.13
N GLU A 54 19.66 12.21 -5.78
CA GLU A 54 18.36 12.20 -6.46
C GLU A 54 18.29 11.17 -7.59
N GLN A 55 19.37 10.99 -8.35
CA GLN A 55 19.42 10.03 -9.46
C GLN A 55 19.31 8.58 -8.97
N ALA A 56 20.00 8.25 -7.88
CA ALA A 56 19.91 6.92 -7.26
C ALA A 56 18.50 6.65 -6.71
N ALA A 57 17.92 7.64 -6.01
CA ALA A 57 16.55 7.54 -5.50
C ALA A 57 15.51 7.35 -6.61
N ARG A 58 15.60 8.13 -7.70
CA ARG A 58 14.71 7.98 -8.88
C ARG A 58 14.88 6.63 -9.56
N GLY A 59 16.13 6.17 -9.73
CA GLY A 59 16.44 4.89 -10.35
C GLY A 59 15.85 3.71 -9.56
N GLU A 60 16.04 3.70 -8.24
CA GLU A 60 15.52 2.65 -7.37
C GLU A 60 13.99 2.64 -7.34
N ILE A 61 13.35 3.81 -7.21
CA ILE A 61 11.88 3.89 -7.25
C ILE A 61 11.35 3.39 -8.59
N TYR A 62 12.01 3.71 -9.70
CA TYR A 62 11.63 3.19 -11.00
C TYR A 62 11.79 1.66 -11.09
N ALA A 63 12.89 1.11 -10.56
CA ALA A 63 13.11 -0.34 -10.51
C ALA A 63 12.02 -1.04 -9.68
N GLN A 64 11.64 -0.49 -8.53
CA GLN A 64 10.57 -1.00 -7.69
C GLN A 64 9.20 -0.91 -8.40
N LEU A 65 8.90 0.22 -9.03
CA LEU A 65 7.68 0.38 -9.84
C LEU A 65 7.64 -0.61 -11.00
N GLN A 66 8.76 -0.86 -11.67
CA GLN A 66 8.84 -1.85 -12.75
C GLN A 66 8.67 -3.27 -12.23
N ALA A 67 9.30 -3.59 -11.10
CA ALA A 67 9.14 -4.88 -10.45
C ALA A 67 7.68 -5.09 -10.05
N MET A 68 6.98 -4.06 -9.54
CA MET A 68 5.60 -4.15 -9.08
C MET A 68 4.58 -4.10 -10.22
N LEU A 69 4.58 -3.05 -11.03
CA LEU A 69 3.57 -2.74 -12.05
C LEU A 69 3.87 -3.35 -13.43
N GLY A 70 5.08 -3.84 -13.63
CA GLY A 70 5.62 -4.13 -14.96
C GLY A 70 6.07 -2.87 -15.69
N THR A 71 6.78 -3.05 -16.80
CA THR A 71 7.35 -1.95 -17.60
C THR A 71 6.32 -0.91 -18.05
N PRO A 72 5.13 -1.27 -18.57
CA PRO A 72 4.15 -0.29 -19.02
C PRO A 72 3.62 0.61 -17.89
N GLY A 73 3.37 0.04 -16.71
CA GLY A 73 2.92 0.79 -15.54
C GLY A 73 4.02 1.68 -14.97
N ALA A 74 5.27 1.20 -14.92
CA ALA A 74 6.40 2.00 -14.47
C ALA A 74 6.68 3.20 -15.38
N LEU A 75 6.59 3.01 -16.71
CA LEU A 75 6.69 4.11 -17.69
C LEU A 75 5.57 5.14 -17.51
N ALA A 76 4.35 4.69 -17.23
CA ALA A 76 3.22 5.58 -16.94
C ALA A 76 3.52 6.50 -15.74
N VAL A 77 3.93 5.91 -14.62
CA VAL A 77 4.23 6.64 -13.39
C VAL A 77 5.45 7.55 -13.58
N ARG A 78 6.47 7.08 -14.30
CA ARG A 78 7.63 7.90 -14.65
C ARG A 78 7.24 9.13 -15.47
N GLY A 79 6.39 8.98 -16.47
CA GLY A 79 5.89 10.11 -17.28
C GLY A 79 5.12 11.14 -16.44
N LEU A 80 4.31 10.69 -15.48
CA LEU A 80 3.64 11.57 -14.51
C LEU A 80 4.64 12.34 -13.64
N LEU A 81 5.70 11.68 -13.18
CA LEU A 81 6.76 12.31 -12.38
C LEU A 81 7.57 13.34 -13.16
N GLU A 82 7.98 12.99 -14.37
CA GLU A 82 8.72 13.90 -15.25
C GLU A 82 7.88 15.12 -15.61
N SER A 83 6.56 14.97 -15.74
CA SER A 83 5.65 16.09 -15.98
C SER A 83 5.46 16.96 -14.72
N ALA A 84 5.32 16.35 -13.55
CA ALA A 84 5.12 17.06 -12.29
C ALA A 84 6.39 17.74 -11.75
N GLY A 85 7.57 17.24 -12.12
CA GLY A 85 8.87 17.80 -11.71
C GLY A 85 9.36 18.97 -12.58
N LYS A 86 8.64 19.34 -13.64
CA LYS A 86 9.01 20.49 -14.48
C LYS A 86 8.75 21.80 -13.72
N PRO A 87 9.71 22.76 -13.74
CA PRO A 87 9.48 24.08 -13.19
C PRO A 87 8.25 24.73 -13.83
N ALA A 88 7.36 25.27 -13.01
CA ALA A 88 6.20 26.00 -13.51
C ALA A 88 6.65 27.34 -14.15
N GLU A 89 6.07 27.69 -15.29
CA GLU A 89 6.43 28.89 -16.06
C GLU A 89 5.99 30.21 -15.39
N SER A 90 5.07 30.14 -14.41
CA SER A 90 4.57 31.32 -13.70
C SER A 90 4.44 31.08 -12.19
N VAL A 91 4.61 32.15 -11.40
CA VAL A 91 4.43 32.11 -9.93
C VAL A 91 3.03 31.62 -9.54
N MET A 92 2.00 31.99 -10.31
CA MET A 92 0.64 31.51 -10.08
C MET A 92 0.52 30.01 -10.33
N ALA A 93 1.13 29.49 -11.41
CA ALA A 93 1.18 28.05 -11.67
C ALA A 93 1.96 27.30 -10.58
N THR A 94 3.04 27.86 -10.05
CA THR A 94 3.76 27.29 -8.89
C THR A 94 2.87 27.23 -7.66
N LEU A 95 2.13 28.29 -7.35
CA LEU A 95 1.25 28.36 -6.18
C LEU A 95 0.10 27.36 -6.29
N PHE A 96 -0.59 27.32 -7.43
CA PHE A 96 -1.64 26.33 -7.68
C PHE A 96 -1.08 24.90 -7.65
N GLY A 97 0.08 24.66 -8.28
CA GLY A 97 0.77 23.38 -8.26
C GLY A 97 1.08 22.92 -6.84
N LEU A 98 1.59 23.80 -5.98
CA LEU A 98 1.88 23.50 -4.58
C LEU A 98 0.60 23.16 -3.78
N ILE A 99 -0.50 23.89 -4.01
CA ILE A 99 -1.79 23.61 -3.37
C ILE A 99 -2.33 22.25 -3.81
N PHE A 100 -2.34 21.97 -5.12
CA PHE A 100 -2.79 20.68 -5.65
C PHE A 100 -1.91 19.53 -5.18
N LEU A 101 -0.58 19.73 -5.12
CA LEU A 101 0.38 18.78 -4.57
C LEU A 101 0.03 18.44 -3.11
N PHE A 102 -0.23 19.46 -2.30
CA PHE A 102 -0.57 19.29 -0.90
C PHE A 102 -1.91 18.57 -0.72
N ILE A 103 -2.94 18.98 -1.44
CA ILE A 103 -4.27 18.35 -1.39
C ILE A 103 -4.19 16.89 -1.84
N GLY A 104 -3.58 16.65 -3.01
CA GLY A 104 -3.34 15.32 -3.57
C GLY A 104 -2.67 14.43 -2.53
N ALA A 105 -1.48 14.80 -2.06
CA ALA A 105 -0.74 14.04 -1.05
C ALA A 105 -1.51 13.75 0.25
N THR A 106 -2.56 14.52 0.58
CA THR A 106 -3.42 14.26 1.76
C THR A 106 -4.53 13.26 1.47
N SER A 107 -5.13 13.39 0.29
CA SER A 107 -6.39 12.76 -0.06
C SER A 107 -6.33 11.24 0.05
N VAL A 108 -5.28 10.61 -0.49
CA VAL A 108 -5.12 9.16 -0.44
C VAL A 108 -4.92 8.62 0.98
N PHE A 109 -4.19 9.33 1.84
CA PHE A 109 -4.03 8.91 3.24
C PHE A 109 -5.31 9.13 4.05
N ALA A 110 -6.05 10.20 3.78
CA ALA A 110 -7.34 10.43 4.42
C ALA A 110 -8.31 9.30 4.04
N GLU A 111 -8.41 8.97 2.75
CA GLU A 111 -9.26 7.87 2.27
C GLU A 111 -8.82 6.52 2.86
N LEU A 112 -7.52 6.23 2.88
CA LEU A 112 -6.98 5.00 3.47
C LEU A 112 -7.28 4.90 4.97
N GLN A 113 -7.22 6.01 5.69
CA GLN A 113 -7.54 6.04 7.11
C GLN A 113 -9.05 5.85 7.32
N ASP A 114 -9.89 6.51 6.54
CA ASP A 114 -11.35 6.38 6.63
C ASP A 114 -11.81 4.97 6.26
N ALA A 115 -11.21 4.38 5.22
CA ALA A 115 -11.36 2.99 4.84
C ALA A 115 -11.05 2.03 5.99
N LEU A 116 -9.87 2.15 6.59
CA LEU A 116 -9.48 1.31 7.72
C LEU A 116 -10.35 1.56 8.96
N ASN A 117 -10.73 2.80 9.24
CA ASN A 117 -11.61 3.12 10.36
C ASN A 117 -12.99 2.46 10.21
N ARG A 118 -13.49 2.38 8.97
CA ARG A 118 -14.75 1.69 8.65
C ARG A 118 -14.64 0.19 8.93
N ILE A 119 -13.61 -0.47 8.39
CA ILE A 119 -13.33 -1.91 8.63
C ILE A 119 -13.25 -2.19 10.14
N TRP A 120 -12.48 -1.36 10.86
CA TRP A 120 -12.29 -1.51 12.30
C TRP A 120 -13.48 -1.06 13.17
N ARG A 121 -14.58 -0.61 12.55
CA ARG A 121 -15.80 -0.06 13.17
C ARG A 121 -15.46 0.95 14.26
N VAL A 122 -14.55 1.87 13.95
CA VAL A 122 -14.17 2.93 14.88
C VAL A 122 -15.42 3.78 15.13
N PRO A 123 -15.86 3.95 16.40
CA PRO A 123 -17.04 4.75 16.70
C PRO A 123 -16.88 6.13 16.10
N GLN A 124 -17.93 6.61 15.43
CA GLN A 124 -18.03 7.98 14.93
C GLN A 124 -18.16 8.93 16.13
N LYS A 125 -17.11 9.07 16.94
CA LYS A 125 -17.02 10.20 17.87
C LYS A 125 -16.97 11.45 17.01
N ILE A 126 -17.89 12.39 17.27
CA ILE A 126 -17.98 13.73 16.68
C ILE A 126 -16.58 14.17 16.27
N ARG A 127 -16.35 14.33 14.95
CA ARG A 127 -15.08 14.77 14.39
C ARG A 127 -14.62 15.96 15.22
N ILE A 128 -13.60 15.78 16.06
CA ILE A 128 -12.83 16.93 16.55
C ILE A 128 -12.03 17.38 15.32
N SER A 129 -12.70 18.17 14.48
CA SER A 129 -12.17 18.89 13.34
C SER A 129 -11.25 19.98 13.87
N GLY A 130 -10.12 19.57 14.42
CA GLY A 130 -9.08 20.45 14.93
C GLY A 130 -7.82 20.32 14.11
N LEU A 131 -7.03 21.39 14.09
CA LEU A 131 -5.66 21.43 13.53
C LEU A 131 -4.81 20.25 14.04
N TRP A 132 -5.11 19.74 15.24
CA TRP A 132 -4.40 18.60 15.84
C TRP A 132 -4.71 17.25 15.16
N SER A 133 -5.93 17.01 14.68
CA SER A 133 -6.22 15.77 13.95
C SER A 133 -5.53 15.76 12.58
N LEU A 134 -5.48 16.92 11.93
CA LEU A 134 -4.73 17.13 10.69
C LEU A 134 -3.23 16.95 10.92
N LEU A 135 -2.64 17.63 11.90
CA LEU A 135 -1.20 17.53 12.18
C LEU A 135 -0.79 16.10 12.59
N ARG A 136 -1.62 15.39 13.38
CA ARG A 136 -1.37 13.98 13.70
C ARG A 136 -1.45 13.08 12.46
N ALA A 137 -2.45 13.28 11.60
CA ALA A 137 -2.55 12.53 10.35
C ALA A 137 -1.31 12.76 9.47
N ARG A 138 -0.82 14.01 9.40
CA ARG A 138 0.41 14.36 8.67
C ARG A 138 1.65 13.71 9.25
N LEU A 139 1.82 13.74 10.57
CA LEU A 139 2.96 13.10 11.22
C LEU A 139 2.95 11.59 11.00
N LEU A 140 1.77 10.95 10.98
CA LEU A 140 1.65 9.53 10.64
C LEU A 140 1.99 9.26 9.17
N SER A 141 1.46 10.04 8.23
CA SER A 141 1.81 9.92 6.80
C SER A 141 3.30 10.13 6.57
N PHE A 142 3.90 11.14 7.21
CA PHE A 142 5.34 11.41 7.12
C PHE A 142 6.16 10.28 7.75
N GLY A 143 5.77 9.79 8.92
CA GLY A 143 6.40 8.64 9.56
C GLY A 143 6.32 7.37 8.73
N MET A 144 5.20 7.13 8.03
CA MET A 144 5.05 6.03 7.09
C MET A 144 5.94 6.19 5.85
N ILE A 145 5.98 7.39 5.27
CA ILE A 145 6.86 7.71 4.14
C ILE A 145 8.33 7.47 4.52
N LEU A 146 8.75 7.95 5.70
CA LEU A 146 10.09 7.69 6.23
C LEU A 146 10.34 6.20 6.50
N GLY A 147 9.36 5.50 7.08
CA GLY A 147 9.46 4.06 7.33
C GLY A 147 9.61 3.26 6.05
N ILE A 148 8.81 3.56 5.02
CA ILE A 148 8.92 2.94 3.70
C ILE A 148 10.26 3.31 3.05
N GLY A 149 10.67 4.58 3.10
CA GLY A 149 11.96 5.02 2.57
C GLY A 149 13.15 4.31 3.23
N PHE A 150 13.12 4.16 4.55
CA PHE A 150 14.11 3.39 5.31
C PHE A 150 14.11 1.91 4.91
N LEU A 151 12.92 1.30 4.77
CA LEU A 151 12.81 -0.09 4.31
C LEU A 151 13.37 -0.27 2.90
N LEU A 152 13.17 0.69 1.99
CA LEU A 152 13.77 0.70 0.66
C LEU A 152 15.30 0.82 0.74
N THR A 153 15.84 1.67 1.62
CA THR A 153 17.29 1.74 1.87
C THR A 153 17.85 0.40 2.35
N VAL A 154 17.20 -0.23 3.32
CA VAL A 154 17.62 -1.54 3.83
C VAL A 154 17.56 -2.59 2.72
N SER A 155 16.51 -2.54 1.88
CA SER A 155 16.39 -3.40 0.69
C SER A 155 17.59 -3.23 -0.24
N LEU A 156 17.94 -1.98 -0.58
CA LEU A 156 19.04 -1.68 -1.50
C LEU A 156 20.39 -2.12 -0.91
N ALA A 157 20.64 -1.84 0.37
CA ALA A 157 21.85 -2.25 1.05
C ALA A 157 21.98 -3.79 1.08
N PHE A 158 20.86 -4.49 1.32
CA PHE A 158 20.82 -5.94 1.27
C PHE A 158 21.10 -6.47 -0.13
N SER A 159 20.42 -5.96 -1.17
CA SER A 159 20.64 -6.37 -2.55
C SER A 159 22.07 -6.11 -3.00
N ALA A 160 22.66 -4.96 -2.67
CA ALA A 160 24.05 -4.64 -3.00
C ALA A 160 25.05 -5.56 -2.27
N ALA A 161 24.82 -5.83 -0.98
CA ALA A 161 25.65 -6.75 -0.20
C ALA A 161 25.58 -8.18 -0.73
N LEU A 162 24.37 -8.63 -1.09
CA LEU A 162 24.13 -9.94 -1.68
C LEU A 162 24.83 -10.08 -3.04
N ALA A 163 24.74 -9.07 -3.91
CA ALA A 163 25.41 -9.05 -5.21
C ALA A 163 26.93 -8.99 -5.09
N ALA A 164 27.47 -8.30 -4.08
CA ALA A 164 28.91 -8.30 -3.81
C ALA A 164 29.38 -9.67 -3.30
N LEU A 165 28.60 -10.29 -2.41
CA LEU A 165 28.88 -11.61 -1.87
C LEU A 165 28.79 -12.70 -2.94
N SER A 166 27.80 -12.65 -3.84
CA SER A 166 27.64 -13.61 -4.93
C SER A 166 28.84 -13.55 -5.88
N LYS A 167 29.32 -12.35 -6.23
CA LYS A 167 30.55 -12.17 -7.02
C LYS A 167 31.81 -12.71 -6.35
N TRP A 168 31.90 -12.61 -5.02
CA TRP A 168 33.06 -13.11 -4.27
C TRP A 168 33.06 -14.64 -4.13
N LEU A 169 31.89 -15.25 -3.90
CA LEU A 169 31.74 -16.69 -3.66
C LEU A 169 31.67 -17.53 -4.95
N ASP A 170 31.05 -17.02 -6.01
CA ASP A 170 30.86 -17.75 -7.26
C ASP A 170 31.17 -16.84 -8.48
N PRO A 171 32.45 -16.55 -8.75
CA PRO A 171 32.85 -15.68 -9.86
C PRO A 171 32.41 -16.19 -11.24
N HIS A 172 32.10 -17.49 -11.36
CA HIS A 172 31.67 -18.14 -12.60
C HIS A 172 30.14 -18.33 -12.69
N ALA A 173 29.37 -17.88 -11.68
CA ALA A 173 27.91 -17.85 -11.64
C ALA A 173 27.22 -19.20 -11.96
N THR A 174 27.80 -20.32 -11.52
CA THR A 174 27.30 -21.66 -11.88
C THR A 174 26.32 -22.27 -10.87
N GLY A 175 26.21 -21.73 -9.64
CA GLY A 175 25.31 -22.26 -8.61
C GLY A 175 24.60 -21.23 -7.72
N TRP A 176 25.12 -20.01 -7.60
CA TRP A 176 24.62 -19.04 -6.61
C TRP A 176 23.33 -18.30 -6.99
N ALA A 177 22.94 -18.33 -8.26
CA ALA A 177 21.78 -17.61 -8.77
C ALA A 177 20.45 -18.04 -8.10
N THR A 178 20.34 -19.31 -7.69
CA THR A 178 19.13 -19.80 -7.00
C THR A 178 19.01 -19.24 -5.59
N VAL A 179 20.13 -19.12 -4.87
CA VAL A 179 20.18 -18.56 -3.51
C VAL A 179 19.92 -17.06 -3.53
N GLU A 180 20.51 -16.34 -4.49
CA GLU A 180 20.28 -14.91 -4.71
C GLU A 180 18.78 -14.63 -4.93
N ASN A 181 18.17 -15.29 -5.92
CA ASN A 181 16.74 -15.15 -6.21
C ASN A 181 15.85 -15.51 -5.00
N ALA A 182 16.15 -16.61 -4.30
CA ALA A 182 15.37 -17.02 -3.12
C ALA A 182 15.46 -15.99 -2.00
N SER A 183 16.63 -15.39 -1.78
CA SER A 183 16.84 -14.38 -0.75
C SER A 183 16.16 -13.05 -1.09
N GLU A 184 16.16 -12.63 -2.36
CA GLU A 184 15.43 -11.44 -2.81
C GLU A 184 13.92 -11.60 -2.67
N VAL A 185 13.37 -12.76 -3.07
CA VAL A 185 11.95 -13.07 -2.89
C VAL A 185 11.58 -13.06 -1.40
N THR A 186 12.41 -13.68 -0.56
CA THR A 186 12.20 -13.73 0.90
C THR A 186 12.22 -12.31 1.49
N LEU A 187 13.20 -11.49 1.11
CA LEU A 187 13.27 -10.10 1.53
C LEU A 187 12.03 -9.33 1.08
N GLY A 188 11.59 -9.49 -0.17
CA GLY A 188 10.39 -8.86 -0.69
C GLY A 188 9.13 -9.20 0.11
N VAL A 189 8.97 -10.48 0.51
CA VAL A 189 7.87 -10.91 1.39
C VAL A 189 7.97 -10.25 2.77
N LEU A 190 9.17 -10.21 3.36
CA LEU A 190 9.39 -9.61 4.67
C LEU A 190 9.11 -8.11 4.66
N LEU A 191 9.60 -7.39 3.65
CA LEU A 191 9.36 -5.96 3.47
C LEU A 191 7.88 -5.66 3.23
N ALA A 192 7.21 -6.41 2.35
CA ALA A 192 5.78 -6.25 2.13
C ALA A 192 4.97 -6.49 3.41
N THR A 193 5.32 -7.54 4.17
CA THR A 193 4.72 -7.83 5.48
C THR A 193 4.95 -6.68 6.47
N ALA A 194 6.18 -6.16 6.55
CA ALA A 194 6.50 -5.04 7.44
C ALA A 194 5.70 -3.78 7.09
N VAL A 195 5.57 -3.45 5.79
CA VAL A 195 4.77 -2.31 5.32
C VAL A 195 3.30 -2.50 5.67
N PHE A 196 2.70 -3.66 5.36
CA PHE A 196 1.30 -3.91 5.72
C PHE A 196 1.07 -3.88 7.23
N ALA A 197 1.98 -4.46 8.02
CA ALA A 197 1.91 -4.42 9.47
C ALA A 197 1.99 -2.97 10.00
N MET A 198 2.90 -2.17 9.46
CA MET A 198 3.03 -0.75 9.81
C MET A 198 1.74 0.01 9.53
N ILE A 199 1.14 -0.18 8.36
CA ILE A 199 -0.11 0.48 7.97
C ILE A 199 -1.27 0.04 8.87
N TYR A 200 -1.52 -1.27 8.99
CA TYR A 200 -2.59 -1.82 9.82
C TYR A 200 -2.45 -1.45 11.30
N LYS A 201 -1.23 -1.25 11.80
CA LYS A 201 -1.01 -0.85 13.19
C LYS A 201 -1.19 0.64 13.43
N SER A 202 -0.68 1.48 12.54
CA SER A 202 -0.49 2.92 12.80
C SER A 202 -1.64 3.79 12.30
N MET A 203 -2.33 3.33 11.24
CA MET A 203 -3.27 4.16 10.50
C MET A 203 -4.71 4.15 11.05
N PRO A 204 -5.26 3.00 11.50
CA PRO A 204 -6.58 2.98 12.14
C PRO A 204 -6.58 3.80 13.43
N ARG A 205 -7.67 4.51 13.72
CA ARG A 205 -7.84 5.30 14.94
C ARG A 205 -8.23 4.47 16.17
N VAL A 206 -7.96 3.17 16.12
CA VAL A 206 -8.19 2.22 17.22
C VAL A 206 -6.92 1.45 17.53
N ARG A 207 -6.73 1.09 18.81
CA ARG A 207 -5.59 0.28 19.22
C ARG A 207 -5.83 -1.18 18.82
N ILE A 208 -4.89 -1.75 18.07
CA ILE A 208 -4.89 -3.15 17.63
C ILE A 208 -3.66 -3.83 18.20
N HIS A 209 -3.78 -5.05 18.72
CA HIS A 209 -2.62 -5.79 19.24
C HIS A 209 -1.70 -6.25 18.12
N TRP A 210 -0.39 -6.23 18.36
CA TRP A 210 0.62 -6.62 17.37
C TRP A 210 0.47 -8.06 16.87
N LYS A 211 0.04 -8.98 17.74
CA LYS A 211 -0.19 -10.38 17.37
C LYS A 211 -1.23 -10.52 16.26
N ASP A 212 -2.31 -9.75 16.31
CA ASP A 212 -3.36 -9.78 15.29
C ASP A 212 -2.87 -9.14 13.99
N VAL A 213 -2.13 -8.03 14.10
CA VAL A 213 -1.58 -7.30 12.95
C VAL A 213 -0.60 -8.15 12.15
N TRP A 214 0.31 -8.89 12.79
CA TRP A 214 1.29 -9.73 12.09
C TRP A 214 0.61 -10.83 11.28
N VAL A 215 -0.39 -11.50 11.84
CA VAL A 215 -1.14 -12.54 11.12
C VAL A 215 -1.84 -11.97 9.90
N GLY A 216 -2.50 -10.82 10.07
CA GLY A 216 -3.11 -10.07 8.99
C GLY A 216 -2.12 -9.70 7.89
N ALA A 217 -1.02 -9.04 8.26
CA ALA A 217 0.00 -8.55 7.34
C ALA A 217 0.68 -9.66 6.54
N ILE A 218 0.93 -10.83 7.14
CA ILE A 218 1.48 -12.01 6.45
C ILE A 218 0.48 -12.53 5.41
N VAL A 219 -0.80 -12.65 5.78
CA VAL A 219 -1.83 -13.09 4.83
C VAL A 219 -1.96 -12.09 3.68
N THR A 220 -1.98 -10.79 3.99
CA THR A 220 -2.02 -9.74 2.96
C THR A 220 -0.79 -9.77 2.06
N SER A 221 0.43 -9.96 2.60
CA SER A 221 1.64 -9.99 1.77
C SER A 221 1.67 -11.20 0.84
N LEU A 222 1.24 -12.37 1.30
CA LEU A 222 1.10 -13.56 0.46
C LEU A 222 0.05 -13.38 -0.64
N LEU A 223 -1.10 -12.82 -0.30
CA LEU A 223 -2.14 -12.47 -1.28
C LEU A 223 -1.63 -11.43 -2.27
N PHE A 224 -0.86 -10.44 -1.82
CA PHE A 224 -0.32 -9.38 -2.65
C PHE A 224 0.70 -9.91 -3.66
N ILE A 225 1.61 -10.79 -3.24
CA ILE A 225 2.59 -11.42 -4.14
C ILE A 225 1.91 -12.31 -5.17
N THR A 226 0.96 -13.14 -4.72
CA THR A 226 0.16 -13.97 -5.61
C THR A 226 -0.63 -13.11 -6.59
N GLY A 227 -1.25 -12.05 -6.09
CA GLY A 227 -2.03 -11.12 -6.86
C GLY A 227 -1.20 -10.36 -7.89
N LYS A 228 0.02 -9.96 -7.53
CA LYS A 228 0.99 -9.34 -8.43
C LYS A 228 1.29 -10.22 -9.65
N ALA A 229 1.49 -11.51 -9.43
CA ALA A 229 1.66 -12.47 -10.52
C ALA A 229 0.40 -12.60 -11.39
N LEU A 230 -0.78 -12.67 -10.77
CA LEU A 230 -2.07 -12.81 -11.46
C LEU A 230 -2.40 -11.61 -12.34
N ILE A 231 -2.31 -10.39 -11.80
CA ILE A 231 -2.65 -9.19 -12.56
C ILE A 231 -1.58 -8.88 -13.61
N GLY A 232 -0.30 -9.20 -13.36
CA GLY A 232 0.76 -9.14 -14.38
C GLY A 232 0.47 -10.07 -15.55
N ALA A 233 0.07 -11.31 -15.28
CA ALA A 233 -0.37 -12.26 -16.31
C ALA A 233 -1.64 -11.79 -17.03
N TYR A 234 -2.61 -11.22 -16.31
CA TYR A 234 -3.85 -10.69 -16.88
C TYR A 234 -3.57 -9.52 -17.83
N ILE A 235 -2.80 -8.52 -17.41
CA ILE A 235 -2.49 -7.34 -18.24
C ILE A 235 -1.62 -7.74 -19.44
N GLY A 236 -0.66 -8.66 -19.24
CA GLY A 236 0.18 -9.17 -20.33
C GLY A 236 -0.58 -9.95 -21.40
N ARG A 237 -1.69 -10.62 -21.03
CA ARG A 237 -2.51 -11.44 -21.96
C ARG A 237 -3.73 -10.71 -22.52
N SER A 238 -4.27 -9.73 -21.81
CA SER A 238 -5.58 -9.12 -22.12
C SER A 238 -5.55 -8.10 -23.27
N GLY A 239 -4.40 -7.83 -23.88
CA GLY A 239 -4.30 -6.84 -24.97
C GLY A 239 -4.73 -5.43 -24.54
N ILE A 240 -4.76 -5.12 -23.24
CA ILE A 240 -5.10 -3.77 -22.76
C ILE A 240 -4.15 -2.74 -23.40
N SER A 241 -2.88 -3.11 -23.61
CA SER A 241 -1.91 -2.31 -24.36
C SER A 241 -2.25 -2.12 -25.84
N SER A 242 -2.84 -3.12 -26.50
CA SER A 242 -3.22 -3.05 -27.92
C SER A 242 -4.53 -2.30 -28.17
N HIS A 243 -5.49 -2.37 -27.24
CA HIS A 243 -6.78 -1.68 -27.39
C HIS A 243 -6.72 -0.19 -27.03
N PHE A 244 -5.87 0.20 -26.08
CA PHE A 244 -5.80 1.57 -25.58
C PHE A 244 -4.52 2.34 -25.97
N GLY A 245 -3.58 1.70 -26.69
CA GLY A 245 -2.36 2.34 -27.20
C GLY A 245 -1.54 3.03 -26.10
N VAL A 246 -0.99 4.22 -26.39
CA VAL A 246 -0.19 5.02 -25.42
C VAL A 246 -1.01 5.43 -24.18
N SER A 247 -2.34 5.55 -24.31
CA SER A 247 -3.27 5.86 -23.22
C SER A 247 -3.58 4.69 -22.28
N ALA A 248 -3.15 3.46 -22.64
CA ALA A 248 -3.29 2.27 -21.79
C ALA A 248 -2.51 2.39 -20.47
N SER A 249 -1.46 3.21 -20.46
CA SER A 249 -0.54 3.42 -19.34
C SER A 249 -1.27 3.84 -18.05
N LEU A 250 -2.19 4.81 -18.13
CA LEU A 250 -2.96 5.29 -16.99
C LEU A 250 -3.99 4.26 -16.50
N ILE A 251 -4.65 3.56 -17.43
CA ILE A 251 -5.63 2.50 -17.12
C ILE A 251 -4.93 1.34 -16.40
N ILE A 252 -3.74 0.96 -16.86
CA ILE A 252 -2.92 -0.11 -16.24
C ILE A 252 -2.56 0.25 -14.80
N VAL A 253 -2.11 1.49 -14.55
CA VAL A 253 -1.81 1.94 -13.19
C VAL A 253 -3.08 1.96 -12.33
N LEU A 254 -4.20 2.47 -12.86
CA LEU A 254 -5.47 2.52 -12.12
C LEU A 254 -5.97 1.11 -11.75
N LEU A 255 -5.97 0.17 -12.70
CA LEU A 255 -6.36 -1.22 -12.46
C LEU A 255 -5.44 -1.89 -11.44
N TRP A 256 -4.13 -1.66 -11.55
CA TRP A 256 -3.16 -2.18 -10.61
C TRP A 256 -3.40 -1.66 -9.19
N VAL A 257 -3.55 -0.34 -9.05
CA VAL A 257 -3.79 0.29 -7.74
C VAL A 257 -5.12 -0.16 -7.17
N TYR A 258 -6.18 -0.22 -7.97
CA TYR A 258 -7.48 -0.74 -7.53
C TYR A 258 -7.36 -2.17 -7.01
N TYR A 259 -6.72 -3.05 -7.77
CA TYR A 259 -6.50 -4.44 -7.39
C TYR A 259 -5.66 -4.58 -6.11
N SER A 260 -4.58 -3.79 -6.00
CA SER A 260 -3.74 -3.71 -4.81
C SER A 260 -4.53 -3.24 -3.59
N ALA A 261 -5.39 -2.23 -3.77
CA ALA A 261 -6.28 -1.74 -2.73
C ALA A 261 -7.28 -2.81 -2.29
N GLN A 262 -7.83 -3.62 -3.22
CA GLN A 262 -8.74 -4.70 -2.86
C GLN A 262 -8.06 -5.78 -2.00
N ILE A 263 -6.84 -6.20 -2.36
CA ILE A 263 -6.06 -7.14 -1.54
C ILE A 263 -5.79 -6.55 -0.17
N PHE A 264 -5.35 -5.28 -0.13
CA PHE A 264 -5.07 -4.58 1.11
C PHE A 264 -6.30 -4.48 2.03
N LEU A 265 -7.46 -4.11 1.50
CA LEU A 265 -8.70 -3.99 2.28
C LEU A 265 -9.21 -5.37 2.72
N PHE A 266 -9.14 -6.37 1.85
CA PHE A 266 -9.48 -7.75 2.21
C PHE A 266 -8.59 -8.27 3.35
N GLY A 267 -7.29 -7.98 3.32
CA GLY A 267 -6.37 -8.32 4.39
C GLY A 267 -6.69 -7.61 5.71
N ALA A 268 -7.16 -6.35 5.65
CA ALA A 268 -7.60 -5.63 6.84
C ALA A 268 -8.88 -6.26 7.44
N GLU A 269 -9.84 -6.65 6.61
CA GLU A 269 -11.03 -7.41 7.02
C GLU A 269 -10.66 -8.76 7.64
N PHE A 270 -9.73 -9.49 7.01
CA PHE A 270 -9.21 -10.73 7.54
C PHE A 270 -8.59 -10.53 8.93
N THR A 271 -7.81 -9.47 9.11
CA THR A 271 -7.21 -9.09 10.41
C THR A 271 -8.29 -8.82 11.44
N TRP A 272 -9.33 -8.08 11.06
CA TRP A 272 -10.45 -7.76 11.94
C TRP A 272 -11.20 -9.02 12.38
N VAL A 273 -11.57 -9.90 11.44
CA VAL A 273 -12.24 -11.18 11.73
C VAL A 273 -11.36 -12.08 12.60
N TYR A 274 -10.06 -12.20 12.27
CA TYR A 274 -9.10 -12.97 13.05
C TYR A 274 -9.05 -12.48 14.50
N SER A 275 -8.99 -11.16 14.70
CA SER A 275 -8.92 -10.56 16.04
C SER A 275 -10.13 -10.89 16.93
N HIS A 276 -11.33 -11.07 16.34
CA HIS A 276 -12.55 -11.39 17.09
C HIS A 276 -12.78 -12.90 17.27
N LYS A 277 -12.32 -13.74 16.34
CA LYS A 277 -12.47 -15.21 16.47
C LYS A 277 -11.37 -15.85 17.32
N PHE A 278 -10.12 -15.47 17.09
CA PHE A 278 -8.94 -16.14 17.68
C PHE A 278 -7.98 -15.18 18.38
N GLY A 279 -7.99 -13.90 18.02
CA GLY A 279 -7.04 -12.91 18.49
C GLY A 279 -7.47 -12.15 19.75
N SER A 280 -6.93 -10.94 19.88
CA SER A 280 -7.01 -10.16 21.13
C SER A 280 -8.40 -9.62 21.49
N ARG A 281 -9.37 -9.66 20.57
CA ARG A 281 -10.74 -9.16 20.76
C ARG A 281 -11.77 -10.27 20.93
N LYS A 282 -11.32 -11.51 21.14
CA LYS A 282 -12.21 -12.65 21.40
C LYS A 282 -13.14 -12.35 22.57
N GLY A 283 -14.45 -12.51 22.34
CA GLY A 283 -15.49 -12.26 23.35
C GLY A 283 -15.93 -10.80 23.50
N GLN A 284 -15.37 -9.86 22.73
CA GLN A 284 -15.92 -8.50 22.67
C GLN A 284 -17.19 -8.47 21.82
N ALA A 285 -18.20 -7.72 22.26
CA ALA A 285 -19.41 -7.50 21.49
C ALA A 285 -19.07 -6.83 20.14
N LEU A 286 -19.66 -7.34 19.06
CA LEU A 286 -19.51 -6.73 17.75
C LEU A 286 -20.12 -5.32 17.79
N PRO A 287 -19.41 -4.26 17.33
CA PRO A 287 -19.87 -2.87 17.39
C PRO A 287 -21.18 -2.53 16.62
N GLY A 288 -21.98 -3.51 16.20
CA GLY A 288 -23.30 -3.34 15.60
C GLY A 288 -24.42 -4.18 16.24
N ALA A 289 -24.14 -4.95 17.29
CA ALA A 289 -25.16 -5.76 17.99
C ALA A 289 -25.81 -5.05 19.18
N ALA A 290 -25.26 -3.89 19.61
CA ALA A 290 -25.81 -3.07 20.68
C ALA A 290 -26.41 -1.79 20.08
N GLY A 291 -27.68 -1.86 19.68
CA GLY A 291 -28.38 -0.73 19.10
C GLY A 291 -29.71 -1.07 18.44
N GLU A 292 -30.50 -1.97 19.03
CA GLU A 292 -31.96 -1.77 18.94
C GLU A 292 -32.21 -0.37 19.49
N LEU A 293 -32.68 0.53 18.63
CA LEU A 293 -33.16 1.84 19.02
C LEU A 293 -34.19 1.64 20.13
N PRO A 294 -34.14 2.39 21.26
CA PRO A 294 -35.27 2.37 22.18
C PRO A 294 -36.52 2.76 21.37
N ALA A 295 -37.55 1.94 21.50
CA ALA A 295 -38.86 2.23 20.96
C ALA A 295 -39.24 3.66 21.36
N LYS A 296 -39.71 4.44 20.37
CA LYS A 296 -40.32 5.73 20.65
C LYS A 296 -41.55 5.47 21.51
N ASP A 297 -41.51 5.92 22.75
CA ASP A 297 -42.70 6.26 23.54
C ASP A 297 -43.00 7.75 23.34
#